data_AF-A0A5N5SXR8-F1
#
_entry.id   AF-A0A5N5SXR8-F1
#
_cell.length_a   1.000
_cell.length_b   1.000
_cell.length_c   1.000
_cell.angle_alpha   90.00
_cell.angle_beta   90.00
_cell.angle_gamma   90.00
#
_symmetry.space_group_name_H-M   'P 1'
#
loop_
_entity.id
_entity.type
_entity.pdbx_description
1 polymer ?
#
loop_
_entity_poly.entity_id
_entity_poly.type
_entity_poly.pdbx_seq_one_letter_code
_entity_poly.pdbx_strand_id
1 'polypeptide(L)'
;KNTSLTSFDVGGHERIRRLYRLYFQNIQGIIFIIDSNDPSRFEEAKDELKDMLENPETHSCPLLVYANKQDLPEAVSPDVITEYFDLMSLGSRPWHVQPTCAIDLSGVEEGLDWLASKVKI
;
A
#
# COMPACT_ATOMS: atom_id res chain seq x y z
N LYS A 1 11.61 16.99 -10.06
CA LYS A 1 12.03 16.25 -8.85
C LYS A 1 12.37 14.83 -9.29
N ASN A 2 13.60 14.36 -9.08
CA ASN A 2 13.99 12.98 -9.44
C ASN A 2 13.58 12.04 -8.31
N THR A 3 12.35 11.55 -8.35
CA THR A 3 11.90 10.46 -7.48
C THR A 3 12.06 9.17 -8.27
N SER A 4 12.99 8.30 -7.85
CA SER A 4 13.07 6.94 -8.39
C SER A 4 11.97 6.09 -7.77
N LEU A 5 10.94 5.77 -8.56
CA LEU A 5 9.89 4.85 -8.15
C LEU A 5 10.31 3.43 -8.50
N THR A 6 10.60 2.62 -7.49
CA THR A 6 10.74 1.17 -7.68
C THR A 6 9.40 0.54 -7.34
N SER A 7 8.57 0.31 -8.36
CA SER A 7 7.31 -0.42 -8.23
C SER A 7 7.55 -1.91 -8.42
N PHE A 8 7.16 -2.72 -7.46
CA PHE A 8 7.19 -4.17 -7.58
C PHE A 8 5.76 -4.68 -7.81
N ASP A 9 5.48 -5.16 -9.02
CA ASP A 9 4.29 -5.98 -9.27
C ASP A 9 4.59 -7.38 -8.76
N VAL A 10 4.06 -7.69 -7.58
CA VAL A 10 4.17 -9.01 -6.98
C VAL A 10 2.77 -9.59 -6.88
N GLY A 11 2.35 -10.27 -7.94
CA GLY A 11 1.20 -11.15 -7.84
C GLY A 11 1.39 -12.13 -6.67
N GLY A 12 0.33 -12.36 -5.89
CA GLY A 12 0.29 -13.12 -4.62
C GLY A 12 0.64 -14.62 -4.71
N HIS A 13 1.46 -15.04 -5.66
CA HIS A 13 1.93 -16.40 -5.79
C HIS A 13 3.11 -16.63 -4.82
N GLU A 14 2.97 -17.56 -3.86
CA GLU A 14 3.88 -17.85 -2.73
C GLU A 14 5.39 -17.87 -3.07
N ARG A 15 5.76 -18.24 -4.31
CA ARG A 15 7.17 -18.29 -4.75
C ARG A 15 7.86 -16.93 -4.78
N ILE A 16 7.13 -15.83 -4.97
CA ILE A 16 7.71 -14.48 -5.04
C ILE A 16 7.87 -13.88 -3.63
N ARG A 17 7.13 -14.37 -2.62
CA ARG A 17 7.23 -13.88 -1.23
C ARG A 17 8.62 -14.03 -0.61
N ARG A 18 9.41 -15.04 -1.03
CA ARG A 18 10.79 -15.23 -0.57
C ARG A 18 11.76 -14.17 -1.10
N LEU A 19 11.44 -13.54 -2.23
CA LEU A 19 12.28 -12.51 -2.84
C LEU A 19 12.09 -11.13 -2.19
N TYR A 20 10.99 -10.90 -1.46
CA TYR A 20 10.76 -9.66 -0.70
C TYR A 20 12.00 -9.25 0.10
N ARG A 21 12.57 -10.20 0.86
CA ARG A 21 13.72 -9.98 1.74
C ARG A 21 15.01 -9.54 1.02
N LEU A 22 15.12 -9.79 -0.28
CA LEU A 22 16.31 -9.45 -1.08
C LEU A 22 16.24 -8.04 -1.67
N TYR A 23 15.08 -7.38 -1.63
CA TYR A 23 14.85 -6.08 -2.31
C TYR A 23 14.63 -4.90 -1.36
N PHE A 24 14.63 -5.09 -0.04
CA PHE A 24 14.27 -4.02 0.90
C PHE A 24 15.36 -2.95 1.14
N GLN A 25 16.48 -2.96 0.42
CA GLN A 25 17.54 -1.97 0.67
C GLN A 25 17.12 -0.56 0.18
N ASN A 26 17.27 0.44 1.06
CA ASN A 26 17.00 1.86 0.81
C ASN A 26 15.55 2.20 0.43
N ILE A 27 14.57 1.46 0.93
CA ILE A 27 13.17 1.86 0.74
C ILE A 27 12.88 3.09 1.59
N GLN A 28 12.27 4.09 0.96
CA GLN A 28 11.95 5.36 1.60
C GLN A 28 10.44 5.53 1.83
N GLY A 29 9.60 4.68 1.21
CA GLY A 29 8.15 4.71 1.28
C GLY A 29 7.54 3.44 0.68
N ILE A 30 6.34 3.09 1.11
CA ILE A 30 5.62 1.88 0.71
C ILE A 30 4.35 2.30 -0.02
N ILE A 31 4.06 1.69 -1.15
CA ILE A 31 2.76 1.76 -1.83
C ILE A 31 2.17 0.35 -1.81
N PHE A 32 1.01 0.20 -1.20
CA PHE A 32 0.27 -1.06 -1.12
C PHE A 32 -1.06 -0.91 -1.84
N ILE A 33 -1.37 -1.77 -2.81
CA ILE A 33 -2.56 -1.62 -3.65
C ILE A 33 -3.56 -2.72 -3.29
N ILE A 34 -4.76 -2.30 -2.88
CA ILE A 34 -5.87 -3.19 -2.57
C ILE A 34 -6.88 -3.16 -3.71
N ASP A 35 -7.30 -4.34 -4.14
CA ASP A 35 -8.44 -4.52 -5.03
C ASP A 35 -9.74 -4.34 -4.23
N SER A 36 -10.30 -3.12 -4.20
CA SER A 36 -11.44 -2.81 -3.33
C SER A 36 -12.71 -3.59 -3.69
N ASN A 37 -12.77 -4.20 -4.87
CA ASN A 37 -13.91 -5.02 -5.31
C ASN A 37 -13.68 -6.52 -5.08
N ASP A 38 -12.65 -6.91 -4.30
CA ASP A 38 -12.43 -8.30 -3.92
C ASP A 38 -12.12 -8.48 -2.43
N PRO A 39 -13.14 -8.32 -1.55
CA PRO A 39 -12.98 -8.48 -0.11
C PRO A 39 -12.57 -9.90 0.31
N SER A 40 -12.77 -10.90 -0.55
CA SER A 40 -12.42 -12.30 -0.25
C SER A 40 -10.93 -12.51 -0.02
N ARG A 41 -10.09 -11.62 -0.55
CA ARG A 41 -8.62 -11.62 -0.40
C ARG A 41 -8.09 -10.66 0.66
N PHE A 42 -8.95 -9.94 1.38
CA PHE A 42 -8.49 -8.91 2.33
C PHE A 42 -7.71 -9.50 3.49
N GLU A 43 -8.08 -10.69 3.98
CA GLU A 43 -7.33 -11.34 5.06
C GLU A 43 -5.90 -11.67 4.64
N GLU A 44 -5.74 -12.28 3.45
CA GLU A 44 -4.42 -12.57 2.89
C GLU A 44 -3.59 -11.30 2.68
N ALA A 45 -4.20 -10.25 2.11
CA ALA A 45 -3.53 -8.97 1.89
C ALA A 45 -3.14 -8.28 3.23
N LYS A 46 -3.96 -8.43 4.27
CA LYS A 46 -3.69 -7.90 5.60
C LYS A 46 -2.49 -8.60 6.25
N ASP A 47 -2.43 -9.92 6.16
CA ASP A 47 -1.29 -10.70 6.64
C ASP A 47 0.00 -10.31 5.90
N GLU A 48 -0.05 -10.17 4.57
CA GLU A 48 1.10 -9.71 3.78
C GLU A 48 1.56 -8.30 4.15
N LEU A 49 0.61 -7.37 4.34
CA LEU A 49 0.92 -6.01 4.78
C LEU A 49 1.60 -6.04 6.15
N LYS A 50 1.09 -6.84 7.09
CA LYS A 50 1.68 -6.98 8.42
C LYS A 50 3.10 -7.52 8.36
N ASP A 51 3.33 -8.62 7.63
CA ASP A 51 4.66 -9.20 7.44
C ASP A 51 5.64 -8.19 6.81
N MET A 52 5.16 -7.39 5.85
CA MET A 52 5.96 -6.34 5.22
C MET A 52 6.32 -5.22 6.20
N LEU A 53 5.39 -4.80 7.07
CA LEU A 53 5.59 -3.71 8.03
C LEU A 53 6.41 -4.11 9.26
N GLU A 54 6.45 -5.41 9.60
CA GLU A 54 7.33 -5.97 10.65
C GLU A 54 8.80 -6.07 10.21
N ASN A 55 9.10 -5.90 8.92
CA ASN A 55 10.47 -5.92 8.43
C ASN A 55 11.27 -4.69 8.94
N PRO A 56 12.47 -4.88 9.54
CA PRO A 56 13.29 -3.77 10.02
C PRO A 56 13.62 -2.70 8.97
N GLU A 57 13.80 -3.10 7.71
CA GLU A 57 14.14 -2.19 6.61
C GLU A 57 12.99 -1.25 6.22
N THR A 58 11.74 -1.65 6.50
CA THR A 58 10.53 -0.87 6.19
C THR A 58 9.93 -0.22 7.43
N HIS A 59 10.48 -0.44 8.63
CA HIS A 59 9.89 -0.05 9.92
C HIS A 59 9.56 1.45 10.02
N SER A 60 10.36 2.31 9.38
CA SER A 60 10.21 3.77 9.45
C SER A 60 9.54 4.39 8.22
N CYS A 61 9.20 3.58 7.22
CA CYS A 61 8.68 4.08 5.94
C CYS A 61 7.21 4.54 6.06
N PRO A 62 6.82 5.68 5.46
CA PRO A 62 5.41 5.99 5.28
C PRO A 62 4.72 4.94 4.40
N LEU A 63 3.46 4.65 4.70
CA LEU A 63 2.62 3.69 3.98
C LEU A 63 1.49 4.40 3.24
N LEU A 64 1.52 4.38 1.92
CA LEU A 64 0.37 4.72 1.09
C LEU A 64 -0.39 3.44 0.74
N VAL A 65 -1.68 3.39 1.03
CA VAL A 65 -2.57 2.33 0.57
C VAL A 65 -3.46 2.89 -0.53
N TYR A 66 -3.42 2.30 -1.71
CA TYR A 66 -4.42 2.57 -2.75
C TYR A 66 -5.60 1.64 -2.59
N ALA A 67 -6.76 2.20 -2.27
CA ALA A 67 -8.04 1.51 -2.40
C ALA A 67 -8.46 1.57 -3.87
N ASN A 68 -7.96 0.64 -4.68
CA ASN A 68 -8.11 0.65 -6.13
C ASN A 68 -9.46 0.06 -6.57
N LYS A 69 -9.88 0.37 -7.81
CA LYS A 69 -11.15 -0.01 -8.44
C LYS A 69 -12.40 0.63 -7.86
N GLN A 70 -12.30 1.88 -7.42
CA GLN A 70 -13.44 2.66 -6.89
C GLN A 70 -14.50 2.98 -7.96
N ASP A 71 -14.24 2.69 -9.23
CA ASP A 71 -15.22 2.76 -10.32
C ASP A 71 -16.27 1.64 -10.28
N LEU A 72 -16.01 0.56 -9.53
CA LEU A 72 -16.90 -0.60 -9.44
C LEU A 72 -17.96 -0.43 -8.34
N PRO A 73 -19.20 -0.91 -8.55
CA PRO A 73 -20.33 -0.65 -7.65
C PRO A 73 -20.20 -1.29 -6.27
N GLU A 74 -19.42 -2.36 -6.13
CA GLU A 74 -19.20 -3.07 -4.86
C GLU A 74 -17.81 -2.78 -4.27
N ALA A 75 -17.15 -1.71 -4.75
CA ALA A 75 -15.86 -1.30 -4.22
C ALA A 75 -15.99 -0.88 -2.74
N VAL A 76 -15.21 -1.52 -1.89
CA VAL A 76 -15.12 -1.20 -0.46
C VAL A 76 -14.51 0.19 -0.29
N SER A 77 -15.09 0.99 0.62
CA SER A 77 -14.63 2.35 0.86
C SER A 77 -13.28 2.39 1.60
N PRO A 78 -12.51 3.49 1.46
CA PRO A 78 -11.28 3.71 2.22
C PRO A 78 -11.44 3.60 3.74
N ASP A 79 -12.58 4.03 4.29
CA ASP A 79 -12.85 3.97 5.73
C ASP A 79 -12.96 2.51 6.21
N VAL A 80 -13.68 1.67 5.46
CA VAL A 80 -13.82 0.24 5.79
C VAL A 80 -12.48 -0.49 5.62
N ILE A 81 -11.70 -0.17 4.59
CA ILE A 81 -10.34 -0.71 4.43
C ILE A 81 -9.45 -0.29 5.62
N THR A 82 -9.53 0.97 6.06
CA THR A 82 -8.76 1.47 7.19
C THR A 82 -9.05 0.68 8.47
N GLU A 83 -10.33 0.43 8.74
CA GLU A 83 -10.77 -0.38 9.89
C GLU A 83 -10.36 -1.85 9.75
N TYR A 84 -10.64 -2.47 8.59
CA TYR A 84 -10.36 -3.89 8.36
C TYR A 84 -8.87 -4.21 8.48
N PHE A 85 -8.01 -3.38 7.90
CA PHE A 85 -6.56 -3.56 7.93
C PHE A 85 -5.91 -3.06 9.23
N ASP A 86 -6.70 -2.55 10.18
CA ASP A 86 -6.26 -2.05 11.48
C ASP A 86 -5.14 -0.99 11.37
N LEU A 87 -5.25 -0.09 10.39
CA LEU A 87 -4.18 0.89 10.12
C LEU A 87 -4.00 1.89 11.27
N MET A 88 -5.03 2.07 12.08
CA MET A 88 -4.98 2.91 13.29
C MET A 88 -4.00 2.37 14.34
N SER A 89 -3.70 1.07 14.34
CA SER A 89 -2.75 0.46 15.28
C SER A 89 -1.28 0.62 14.88
N LEU A 90 -0.99 1.21 13.70
CA LEU A 90 0.36 1.45 13.20
C LEU A 90 1.15 2.52 13.98
N GLY A 91 0.57 3.09 15.04
CA GLY A 91 1.23 4.00 15.96
C GLY A 91 1.69 5.30 15.29
N SER A 92 2.98 5.61 15.36
CA SER A 92 3.55 6.85 14.83
C SER A 92 3.92 6.80 13.34
N ARG A 93 3.78 5.64 12.70
CA ARG A 93 4.05 5.48 11.26
C ARG A 93 3.06 6.34 10.46
N PRO A 94 3.51 7.23 9.56
CA PRO A 94 2.60 7.94 8.67
C PRO A 94 1.95 6.96 7.70
N TRP A 95 0.64 7.01 7.57
CA TRP A 95 -0.11 6.23 6.58
C TRP A 95 -1.26 7.04 6.00
N HIS A 96 -1.73 6.62 4.82
CA HIS A 96 -2.91 7.19 4.17
C HIS A 96 -3.58 6.15 3.26
N VAL A 97 -4.91 6.16 3.23
CA VAL A 97 -5.68 5.35 2.27
C VAL A 97 -6.25 6.29 1.23
N GLN A 98 -5.80 6.13 -0.01
CA GLN A 98 -6.21 6.94 -1.14
C GLN A 98 -7.22 6.14 -1.99
N PRO A 99 -8.48 6.60 -2.13
CA PRO A 99 -9.40 6.03 -3.12
C PRO A 99 -8.81 6.23 -4.52
N THR A 100 -8.88 5.20 -5.36
CA THR A 100 -8.22 5.22 -6.67
C THR A 100 -8.99 4.40 -7.70
N CYS A 101 -9.00 4.88 -8.93
CA CYS A 101 -9.28 4.06 -10.10
C CYS A 101 -8.07 4.11 -11.04
N ALA A 102 -7.36 2.99 -11.17
CA ALA A 102 -6.20 2.91 -12.05
C ALA A 102 -6.54 3.04 -13.55
N ILE A 103 -7.81 2.85 -13.94
CA ILE A 103 -8.26 2.93 -15.34
C ILE A 103 -8.31 4.38 -15.80
N ASP A 104 -8.86 5.27 -14.98
CA ASP A 104 -8.98 6.71 -15.29
C ASP A 104 -7.92 7.57 -14.58
N LEU A 105 -7.05 6.94 -13.78
CA LEU A 105 -5.97 7.55 -12.99
C LEU A 105 -6.45 8.47 -11.85
N SER A 106 -7.75 8.46 -11.52
CA SER A 106 -8.27 9.22 -10.38
C SER A 106 -7.60 8.78 -9.08
N GLY A 107 -7.21 9.74 -8.25
CA GLY A 107 -6.58 9.51 -6.94
C GLY A 107 -5.09 9.14 -6.98
N VAL A 108 -4.52 8.83 -8.16
CA VAL A 108 -3.12 8.40 -8.27
C VAL A 108 -2.15 9.55 -7.95
N GLU A 109 -2.40 10.74 -8.49
CA GLU A 109 -1.51 11.89 -8.25
C GLU A 109 -1.57 12.33 -6.79
N GLU A 110 -2.77 12.39 -6.20
CA GLU A 110 -2.99 12.78 -4.82
C GLU A 110 -2.30 11.82 -3.83
N GLY A 111 -2.35 10.51 -4.10
CA GLY A 111 -1.64 9.52 -3.29
C GLY A 111 -0.13 9.67 -3.38
N LEU A 112 0.41 9.86 -4.59
CA LEU A 112 1.84 10.08 -4.80
C LEU A 112 2.33 11.38 -4.16
N ASP A 113 1.57 12.46 -4.26
CA ASP A 113 1.86 13.74 -3.62
C ASP A 113 1.87 13.61 -2.10
N TRP A 114 0.90 12.89 -1.53
CA TRP A 114 0.90 12.58 -0.11
C TRP A 114 2.17 11.83 0.28
N LEU A 115 2.52 10.75 -0.44
CA LEU A 115 3.69 9.94 -0.11
C LEU A 115 4.98 10.76 -0.21
N ALA A 116 5.14 11.52 -1.30
CA ALA A 116 6.29 12.40 -1.51
C ALA A 116 6.43 13.45 -0.39
N SER A 117 5.33 13.91 0.21
CA SER A 117 5.35 14.81 1.36
C SER A 117 5.81 14.15 2.67
N LYS A 118 5.74 12.82 2.77
CA LYS A 118 6.13 12.05 3.97
C LYS A 118 7.51 11.43 3.87
N VAL A 119 8.00 11.17 2.66
CA VAL A 119 9.36 10.68 2.43
C VAL A 119 10.36 11.77 2.84
N LYS A 120 11.29 11.41 3.74
CA LYS A 120 12.40 12.28 4.10
C LYS A 120 13.44 12.23 2.98
N ILE A 121 13.66 13.37 2.33
CA ILE A 121 14.76 13.61 1.39
C ILE A 121 16.04 13.85 2.20
#